data_AF-A0A0Q9WIU2-F1
#
_entry.id   AF-A0A0Q9WIU2-F1
#
_cell.length_a   1.000
_cell.length_b   1.000
_cell.length_c   1.000
_cell.angle_alpha   90.00
_cell.angle_beta   90.00
_cell.angle_gamma   90.00
#
_symmetry.space_group_name_H-M   'P 1'
#
loop_
_entity.id
_entity.type
_entity.pdbx_description
1 polymer ?
#
loop_
_entity_poly.entity_id
_entity_poly.type
_entity_poly.pdbx_seq_one_letter_code
_entity_poly.pdbx_strand_id
1 'polypeptide(L)'
;MRKFTAFACGTGAGLAAYYLQKLRDPQLAVHNSWTNSDRPISECALWDSNWDFRDPKSLVRPQKNDLPQEQNRYNSDLEKHVAKSARHIILIRHGEYLDVGDSDDTHHLTDRGRLQAKYTGQRLRELGIKWDKVIASNMVRAQETADIILNQIDYDKAKLKHCSYLREGAPIPPQPPVGHWKPEASCLS
;
A
#
# COMPACT_ATOMS: atom_id res chain seq x y z
N MET A 1 -64.41 45.38 8.58
CA MET A 1 -63.99 44.06 9.10
C MET A 1 -63.23 43.32 8.01
N ARG A 2 -62.39 42.35 8.42
CA ARG A 2 -61.47 41.46 7.65
C ARG A 2 -60.06 42.01 7.36
N LYS A 3 -59.14 41.67 8.26
CA LYS A 3 -57.69 41.64 8.00
C LYS A 3 -57.29 40.20 7.66
N PHE A 4 -56.67 40.00 6.52
CA PHE A 4 -55.97 38.78 6.15
C PHE A 4 -54.66 38.70 6.95
N THR A 5 -54.57 37.75 7.87
CA THR A 5 -53.31 37.39 8.53
C THR A 5 -53.29 35.88 8.70
N ALA A 6 -52.83 35.18 7.68
CA ALA A 6 -52.45 33.77 7.78
C ALA A 6 -51.65 33.35 6.55
N PHE A 7 -50.43 33.85 6.35
CA PHE A 7 -49.47 33.27 5.38
C PHE A 7 -48.03 33.70 5.72
N ALA A 8 -47.57 33.38 6.94
CA ALA A 8 -46.15 33.57 7.29
C ALA A 8 -45.58 32.53 8.27
N CYS A 9 -46.40 31.71 8.92
CA CYS A 9 -45.90 30.65 9.83
C CYS A 9 -45.59 29.31 9.14
N GLY A 10 -46.07 29.08 7.92
CA GLY A 10 -45.90 27.77 7.25
C GLY A 10 -44.49 27.55 6.66
N THR A 11 -43.85 28.60 6.15
CA THR A 11 -42.57 28.49 5.44
C THR A 11 -41.39 28.33 6.39
N GLY A 12 -41.38 29.04 7.53
CA GLY A 12 -40.32 28.92 8.53
C GLY A 12 -40.30 27.54 9.21
N ALA A 13 -41.48 27.03 9.58
CA ALA A 13 -41.60 25.70 10.17
C ALA A 13 -41.27 24.59 9.18
N GLY A 14 -41.71 24.71 7.92
CA GLY A 14 -41.39 23.76 6.86
C GLY A 14 -39.90 23.71 6.52
N LEU A 15 -39.24 24.88 6.43
CA LEU A 15 -37.79 24.95 6.23
C LEU A 15 -37.01 24.40 7.41
N ALA A 16 -37.42 24.71 8.65
CA ALA A 16 -36.79 24.16 9.84
C ALA A 16 -36.94 22.64 9.92
N ALA A 17 -38.13 22.10 9.62
CA ALA A 17 -38.37 20.66 9.57
C ALA A 17 -37.56 19.98 8.46
N TYR A 18 -37.50 20.56 7.26
CA TYR A 18 -36.67 20.06 6.15
C TYR A 18 -35.19 20.08 6.51
N TYR A 19 -34.69 21.15 7.15
CA TYR A 19 -33.30 21.25 7.56
C TYR A 19 -32.96 20.25 8.66
N LEU A 20 -33.84 20.09 9.66
CA LEU A 20 -33.70 19.07 10.71
C LEU A 20 -33.74 17.66 10.15
N GLN A 21 -34.59 17.40 9.15
CA GLN A 21 -34.67 16.09 8.50
C GLN A 21 -33.43 15.81 7.65
N LYS A 22 -32.88 16.82 6.97
CA LYS A 22 -31.62 16.71 6.21
C LYS A 22 -30.40 16.50 7.11
N LEU A 23 -30.37 17.09 8.30
CA LEU A 23 -29.33 16.84 9.32
C LEU A 23 -29.43 15.43 9.92
N ARG A 24 -30.60 14.80 9.84
CA ARG A 24 -30.88 13.46 10.39
C ARG A 24 -30.88 12.36 9.32
N ASP A 25 -30.51 12.70 8.08
CA ASP A 25 -30.46 11.77 6.96
C ASP A 25 -29.34 10.74 7.18
N PRO A 26 -29.67 9.44 7.32
CA PRO A 26 -28.67 8.40 7.56
C PRO A 26 -27.67 8.25 6.40
N GLN A 27 -27.99 8.73 5.19
CA GLN A 27 -27.06 8.67 4.05
C GLN A 27 -25.93 9.70 4.13
N LEU A 28 -26.08 10.76 4.93
CA LEU A 28 -25.03 11.76 5.19
C LEU A 28 -24.22 11.45 6.45
N ALA A 29 -24.61 10.42 7.21
CA ALA A 29 -23.83 9.92 8.33
C ALA A 29 -22.57 9.23 7.80
N VAL A 30 -21.46 9.97 7.76
CA VAL A 30 -20.15 9.39 7.51
C VAL A 30 -19.80 8.51 8.71
N HIS A 31 -19.89 7.20 8.52
CA HIS A 31 -19.34 6.25 9.48
C HIS A 31 -17.82 6.30 9.40
N ASN A 32 -17.21 7.19 10.16
CA ASN A 32 -15.82 7.02 10.54
C ASN A 32 -15.78 5.79 11.45
N SER A 33 -15.53 4.61 10.89
CA SER A 33 -15.30 3.39 11.67
C SER A 33 -13.91 3.47 12.31
N TRP A 34 -13.74 4.40 13.24
CA TRP A 34 -12.67 4.27 14.21
C TRP A 34 -13.12 3.18 15.18
N THR A 35 -12.36 2.09 15.25
CA THR A 35 -12.60 0.99 16.16
C THR A 35 -12.44 1.49 17.61
N ASN A 36 -13.50 2.06 18.18
CA ASN A 36 -13.60 2.28 19.62
C ASN A 36 -13.80 0.92 20.28
N SER A 37 -12.73 0.13 20.38
CA SER A 37 -12.75 -1.07 21.22
C SER A 37 -12.65 -0.64 22.68
N ASP A 38 -13.52 -1.15 23.55
CA ASP A 38 -13.43 -0.97 25.01
C ASP A 38 -12.15 -1.59 25.61
N ARG A 39 -11.39 -2.31 24.80
CA ARG A 39 -10.10 -2.89 25.16
C ARG A 39 -9.00 -1.83 24.98
N PRO A 40 -8.08 -1.68 25.94
CA PRO A 40 -6.92 -0.83 25.76
C PRO A 40 -6.17 -1.27 24.50
N ILE A 41 -5.78 -0.31 23.66
CA ILE A 41 -4.98 -0.58 22.47
C ILE A 41 -3.68 -1.21 22.95
N SER A 42 -3.38 -2.41 22.45
CA SER A 42 -2.10 -3.06 22.72
C SER A 42 -0.95 -2.13 22.31
N GLU A 43 0.12 -2.05 23.09
CA GLU A 43 1.31 -1.26 22.71
C GLU A 43 1.85 -1.68 21.34
N CYS A 44 1.73 -2.96 20.97
CA CYS A 44 2.13 -3.47 19.65
C CYS A 44 1.20 -3.06 18.50
N ALA A 45 0.04 -2.48 18.79
CA ALA A 45 -0.90 -1.96 17.80
C ALA A 45 -0.72 -0.45 17.54
N LEU A 46 0.13 0.23 18.33
CA LEU A 46 0.50 1.60 18.06
C LEU A 46 1.44 1.67 16.86
N TRP A 47 1.31 2.74 16.07
CA TRP A 47 2.17 2.97 14.92
C TRP A 47 3.60 3.26 15.36
N ASP A 48 4.54 2.42 14.96
CA ASP A 48 5.97 2.71 15.09
C ASP A 48 6.44 3.59 13.90
N SER A 49 6.72 4.86 14.20
CA SER A 49 7.20 5.80 13.18
C SER A 49 8.62 5.50 12.68
N ASN A 50 9.36 4.67 13.40
CA ASN A 50 10.71 4.23 13.04
C ASN A 50 10.76 2.73 12.71
N TRP A 51 9.66 2.16 12.20
CA TRP A 51 9.54 0.74 11.86
C TRP A 51 10.64 0.21 10.91
N ASP A 52 11.26 1.08 10.11
CA ASP A 52 12.33 0.74 9.18
C ASP A 52 13.74 1.17 9.66
N PHE A 53 13.86 1.67 10.88
CA PHE A 53 15.08 2.21 11.48
C PHE A 53 15.74 3.34 10.67
N ARG A 54 14.94 4.12 9.93
CA ARG A 54 15.43 5.23 9.10
C ARG A 54 15.00 6.61 9.57
N ASP A 55 14.45 6.75 10.78
CA ASP A 55 14.23 8.07 11.38
C ASP A 55 15.59 8.82 11.44
N PRO A 56 15.69 10.03 10.87
CA PRO A 56 16.90 10.85 10.94
C PRO A 56 17.48 10.94 12.35
N LYS A 57 16.63 10.98 13.39
CA LYS A 57 17.08 11.05 14.79
C LYS A 57 17.80 9.79 15.26
N SER A 58 17.46 8.63 14.71
CA SER A 58 18.11 7.35 15.01
C SER A 58 19.44 7.17 14.26
N LEU A 59 19.64 7.91 13.17
CA LEU A 59 20.84 7.83 12.33
C LEU A 59 21.94 8.80 12.75
N VAL A 60 21.61 9.83 13.54
CA VAL A 60 22.56 10.85 14.01
C VAL A 60 22.96 10.63 15.46
N ARG A 61 24.17 11.10 15.81
CA ARG A 61 24.63 11.07 17.20
C ARG A 61 23.82 12.06 18.04
N PRO A 62 23.33 11.66 19.23
CA PRO A 62 22.56 12.55 20.09
C PRO A 62 23.41 13.74 20.54
N GLN A 63 22.72 14.85 20.82
CA GLN A 63 23.34 16.05 21.35
C GLN A 63 23.95 15.76 22.73
N LYS A 64 25.18 16.22 22.95
CA LYS A 64 25.89 16.02 24.23
C LYS A 64 25.56 17.07 25.28
N ASN A 65 25.25 18.29 24.83
CA ASN A 65 25.08 19.48 25.64
C ASN A 65 24.40 20.58 24.81
N ASP A 66 23.85 21.59 25.49
CA ASP A 66 23.04 22.66 24.87
C ASP A 66 23.86 23.81 24.29
N LEU A 67 25.13 23.55 23.93
CA LEU A 67 25.96 24.56 23.28
C LEU A 67 25.44 24.81 21.85
N PRO A 68 25.34 26.08 21.41
CA PRO A 68 24.88 26.40 20.05
C PRO A 68 25.67 25.70 18.95
N GLN A 69 26.97 25.47 19.17
CA GLN A 69 27.83 24.74 18.23
C GLN A 69 27.40 23.28 18.05
N GLU A 70 27.07 22.59 19.15
CA GLU A 70 26.64 21.20 19.13
C GLU A 70 25.21 21.06 18.60
N GLN A 71 24.34 22.02 18.89
CA GLN A 71 22.99 22.07 18.31
C GLN A 71 23.03 22.30 16.80
N ASN A 72 23.90 23.21 16.32
CA ASN A 72 24.11 23.43 14.89
C ASN A 72 24.67 22.17 14.20
N ARG A 73 25.63 21.48 14.84
CA ARG A 73 26.15 20.19 14.36
C ARG A 73 25.00 19.18 14.22
N TYR A 74 24.23 18.98 15.29
CA TYR A 74 23.10 18.03 15.32
C TYR A 74 22.06 18.32 14.25
N ASN A 75 21.61 19.57 14.12
CA ASN A 75 20.64 19.97 13.11
C ASN A 75 21.17 19.76 11.69
N SER A 76 22.43 20.13 11.44
CA SER A 76 23.07 19.92 10.13
C SER A 76 23.18 18.43 9.76
N ASP A 77 23.40 17.56 10.75
CA ASP A 77 23.47 16.12 10.52
C ASP A 77 22.08 15.51 10.33
N LEU A 78 21.06 16.00 11.04
CA LEU A 78 19.68 15.59 10.83
C LEU A 78 19.22 15.88 9.41
N GLU A 79 19.40 17.12 8.93
CA GLU A 79 18.98 17.55 7.61
C GLU A 79 19.57 16.70 6.47
N LYS A 80 20.78 16.16 6.66
CA LYS A 80 21.42 15.25 5.69
C LYS A 80 20.71 13.91 5.57
N HIS A 81 20.08 13.44 6.65
CA HIS A 81 19.42 12.13 6.71
C HIS A 81 17.92 12.19 6.45
N VAL A 82 17.33 13.39 6.38
CA VAL A 82 15.92 13.55 5.99
C VAL A 82 15.71 13.14 4.52
N ALA A 83 14.81 12.19 4.28
CA ALA A 83 14.41 11.82 2.93
C ALA A 83 13.68 12.98 2.23
N LYS A 84 14.15 13.34 1.04
CA LYS A 84 13.64 14.49 0.27
C LYS A 84 12.55 14.14 -0.74
N SER A 85 12.29 12.86 -0.94
CA SER A 85 11.41 12.37 -2.01
C SER A 85 10.63 11.15 -1.56
N ALA A 86 9.38 11.06 -2.00
CA ALA A 86 8.55 9.87 -1.80
C ALA A 86 9.01 8.74 -2.73
N ARG A 87 8.83 7.50 -2.28
CA ARG A 87 9.09 6.29 -3.08
C ARG A 87 7.76 5.63 -3.43
N HIS A 88 7.48 5.46 -4.71
CA HIS A 88 6.34 4.68 -5.17
C HIS A 88 6.77 3.23 -5.39
N ILE A 89 6.18 2.30 -4.64
CA ILE A 89 6.44 0.87 -4.76
C ILE A 89 5.21 0.22 -5.39
N ILE A 90 5.40 -0.41 -6.55
CA ILE A 90 4.33 -1.11 -7.25
C ILE A 90 4.62 -2.60 -7.21
N LEU A 91 3.76 -3.34 -6.50
CA LEU A 91 3.85 -4.78 -6.37
C LEU A 91 2.98 -5.44 -7.42
N ILE A 92 3.59 -6.27 -8.27
CA ILE A 92 2.92 -6.95 -9.37
C ILE A 92 3.02 -8.44 -9.13
N ARG A 93 1.88 -9.11 -9.03
CA ARG A 93 1.81 -10.57 -9.02
C ARG A 93 2.06 -11.11 -10.43
N HIS A 94 2.74 -12.25 -10.53
CA HIS A 94 2.93 -12.94 -11.80
C HIS A 94 1.59 -13.26 -12.48
N GLY A 95 1.58 -13.40 -13.81
CA GLY A 95 0.42 -13.85 -14.56
C GLY A 95 0.07 -15.31 -14.25
N GLU A 96 -1.13 -15.75 -14.64
CA GLU A 96 -1.50 -17.15 -14.51
C GLU A 96 -0.49 -18.10 -15.18
N TYR A 97 -0.15 -19.19 -14.50
CA TYR A 97 0.81 -20.19 -14.96
C TYR A 97 0.22 -21.60 -14.88
N LEU A 98 0.83 -22.51 -15.62
CA LEU A 98 0.54 -23.93 -15.56
C LEU A 98 1.21 -24.53 -14.33
N ASP A 99 0.40 -25.08 -13.43
CA ASP A 99 0.90 -25.83 -12.27
C ASP A 99 1.02 -27.31 -12.63
N VAL A 100 1.89 -27.60 -13.60
CA VAL A 100 2.10 -28.96 -14.12
C VAL A 100 3.58 -29.32 -13.96
N GLY A 101 3.86 -30.33 -13.13
CA GLY A 101 5.21 -30.83 -12.85
C GLY A 101 5.76 -30.43 -11.49
N ASP A 102 6.82 -31.14 -11.07
CA ASP A 102 7.40 -31.04 -9.73
C ASP A 102 8.47 -29.95 -9.60
N SER A 103 8.92 -29.35 -10.71
CA SER A 103 9.99 -28.34 -10.72
C SER A 103 9.51 -26.96 -11.22
N ASP A 104 10.08 -25.89 -10.65
CA ASP A 104 9.79 -24.49 -11.01
C ASP A 104 10.05 -24.21 -12.51
N ASP A 105 10.90 -25.00 -13.14
CA ASP A 105 11.23 -24.91 -14.57
C ASP A 105 10.06 -25.27 -15.49
N THR A 106 9.06 -26.02 -15.00
CA THR A 106 7.87 -26.38 -15.81
C THR A 106 6.70 -25.43 -15.59
N HIS A 107 6.79 -24.50 -14.63
CA HIS A 107 5.72 -23.60 -14.22
C HIS A 107 5.67 -22.33 -15.09
N HIS A 108 5.46 -22.53 -16.40
CA HIS A 108 5.37 -21.46 -17.40
C HIS A 108 3.99 -20.78 -17.43
N LEU A 109 3.95 -19.54 -17.90
CA LEU A 109 2.70 -18.79 -18.09
C LEU A 109 1.79 -19.45 -19.12
N THR A 110 0.49 -19.50 -18.79
CA THR A 110 -0.58 -19.84 -19.74
C THR A 110 -0.74 -18.72 -20.77
N ASP A 111 -1.42 -18.99 -21.89
CA ASP A 111 -1.76 -17.93 -22.86
C ASP A 111 -2.56 -16.80 -22.22
N ARG A 112 -3.44 -17.13 -21.27
CA ARG A 112 -4.19 -16.15 -20.47
C ARG A 112 -3.26 -15.34 -19.56
N GLY A 113 -2.29 -15.98 -18.91
CA GLY A 113 -1.26 -15.31 -18.11
C GLY A 113 -0.38 -14.36 -18.92
N ARG A 114 -0.01 -14.74 -20.14
CA ARG A 114 0.74 -13.87 -21.07
C ARG A 114 -0.07 -12.63 -21.46
N LEU A 115 -1.38 -12.78 -21.71
CA LEU A 115 -2.28 -11.65 -21.98
C LEU A 115 -2.44 -10.75 -20.75
N GLN A 116 -2.56 -11.31 -19.54
CA GLN A 116 -2.59 -10.54 -18.29
C GLN A 116 -1.32 -9.70 -18.14
N ALA A 117 -0.15 -10.30 -18.32
CA ALA A 117 1.13 -9.60 -18.24
C ALA A 117 1.23 -8.47 -19.27
N LYS A 118 0.73 -8.69 -20.50
CA LYS A 118 0.69 -7.68 -21.55
C LYS A 118 -0.21 -6.50 -21.18
N TYR A 119 -1.43 -6.74 -20.70
CA TYR A 119 -2.35 -5.67 -20.27
C TYR A 119 -1.81 -4.90 -19.07
N THR A 120 -1.18 -5.59 -18.12
CA THR A 120 -0.49 -4.94 -17.00
C THR A 120 0.60 -4.02 -17.51
N GLY A 121 1.44 -4.48 -18.43
CA GLY A 121 2.49 -3.65 -19.04
C GLY A 121 1.95 -2.44 -19.80
N GLN A 122 0.85 -2.60 -20.55
CA GLN A 122 0.18 -1.49 -21.23
C GLN A 122 -0.34 -0.46 -20.21
N ARG A 123 -0.96 -0.92 -19.12
CA ARG A 123 -1.41 -0.03 -18.06
C ARG A 123 -0.25 0.74 -17.41
N LEU A 124 0.89 0.10 -17.19
CA LEU A 124 2.08 0.77 -16.64
C LEU A 124 2.65 1.81 -17.60
N ARG A 125 2.59 1.57 -18.91
CA ARG A 125 2.96 2.56 -19.93
C ARG A 125 2.04 3.78 -19.89
N GLU A 126 0.73 3.58 -19.78
CA GLU A 126 -0.26 4.65 -19.71
C GLU A 126 -0.08 5.57 -18.50
N LEU A 127 0.48 5.07 -17.39
CA LEU A 127 0.78 5.89 -16.22
C LEU A 127 1.85 6.95 -16.51
N GLY A 128 2.65 6.80 -17.58
CA GLY A 128 3.67 7.78 -17.96
C GLY A 128 4.80 7.94 -16.95
N ILE A 129 4.98 6.96 -16.05
CA ILE A 129 5.99 6.98 -14.99
C ILE A 129 7.33 6.49 -15.55
N LYS A 130 8.43 7.18 -15.19
CA LYS A 130 9.79 6.71 -15.43
C LYS A 130 10.18 5.75 -14.31
N TRP A 131 10.61 4.54 -14.68
CA TRP A 131 10.93 3.49 -13.73
C TRP A 131 12.42 3.51 -13.36
N ASP A 132 12.72 3.70 -12.07
CA ASP A 132 14.10 3.69 -11.59
C ASP A 132 14.67 2.27 -11.50
N LYS A 133 13.84 1.31 -11.06
CA LYS A 133 14.24 -0.07 -10.78
C LYS A 133 13.09 -1.03 -11.06
N VAL A 134 13.41 -2.13 -11.74
CA VAL A 134 12.53 -3.30 -11.88
C VAL A 134 13.24 -4.50 -11.26
N ILE A 135 12.57 -5.15 -10.31
CA ILE A 135 13.08 -6.32 -9.60
C ILE A 135 12.04 -7.42 -9.72
N ALA A 136 12.45 -8.61 -10.16
CA ALA A 136 11.57 -9.77 -10.31
C ALA A 136 12.08 -10.95 -9.48
N SER A 137 11.16 -11.82 -9.07
CA SER A 137 11.53 -13.13 -8.52
C SER A 137 12.32 -13.94 -9.55
N ASN A 138 13.20 -14.83 -9.08
CA ASN A 138 13.90 -15.78 -9.94
C ASN A 138 13.04 -16.99 -10.34
N MET A 139 11.76 -17.04 -9.98
CA MET A 139 10.84 -18.08 -10.47
C MET A 139 10.42 -17.84 -11.92
N VAL A 140 10.32 -18.92 -12.71
CA VAL A 140 10.08 -18.85 -14.17
C VAL A 140 8.84 -18.01 -14.51
N ARG A 141 7.70 -18.27 -13.86
CA ARG A 141 6.45 -17.48 -14.03
C ARG A 141 6.64 -15.97 -13.81
N ALA A 142 7.48 -15.58 -12.85
CA ALA A 142 7.74 -14.18 -12.54
C ALA A 142 8.70 -13.55 -13.56
N GLN A 143 9.70 -14.29 -14.03
CA GLN A 143 10.62 -13.85 -15.08
C GLN A 143 9.87 -13.62 -16.40
N GLU A 144 9.06 -14.59 -16.84
CA GLU A 144 8.25 -14.44 -18.06
C GLU A 144 7.28 -13.26 -17.97
N THR A 145 6.63 -13.06 -16.82
CA THR A 145 5.73 -11.93 -16.60
C THR A 145 6.50 -10.61 -16.72
N ALA A 146 7.67 -10.51 -16.07
CA ALA A 146 8.52 -9.33 -16.12
C ALA A 146 8.97 -9.03 -17.54
N ASP A 147 9.41 -10.04 -18.31
CA ASP A 147 9.86 -9.86 -19.69
C ASP A 147 8.75 -9.32 -20.60
N ILE A 148 7.52 -9.82 -20.44
CA ILE A 148 6.37 -9.34 -21.19
C ILE A 148 6.04 -7.89 -20.82
N ILE A 149 6.06 -7.55 -19.53
CA ILE A 149 5.82 -6.18 -19.05
C ILE A 149 6.90 -5.23 -19.56
N LEU A 150 8.17 -5.64 -19.53
CA LEU A 150 9.31 -4.84 -20.00
C LEU A 150 9.23 -4.55 -21.50
N ASN A 151 8.65 -5.43 -22.32
CA ASN A 151 8.35 -5.12 -23.72
C ASN A 151 7.30 -4.01 -23.88
N GLN A 152 6.49 -3.77 -22.86
CA GLN A 152 5.46 -2.74 -22.87
C GLN A 152 5.91 -1.43 -22.20
N ILE A 153 7.04 -1.34 -21.51
CA ILE A 153 7.46 -0.08 -20.88
C ILE A 153 8.82 0.37 -21.39
N ASP A 154 9.10 1.67 -21.31
CA ASP A 154 10.41 2.20 -21.67
C ASP A 154 11.38 1.99 -20.50
N TYR A 155 11.88 0.77 -20.37
CA TYR A 155 12.89 0.37 -19.39
C TYR A 155 13.90 -0.57 -20.03
N ASP A 156 15.18 -0.32 -19.74
CA ASP A 156 16.28 -1.15 -20.22
C ASP A 156 16.27 -2.52 -19.54
N LYS A 157 16.01 -3.58 -20.32
CA LYS A 157 16.00 -4.97 -19.84
C LYS A 157 17.31 -5.38 -19.19
N ALA A 158 18.45 -4.82 -19.59
CA ALA A 158 19.74 -5.14 -18.98
C ALA A 158 19.84 -4.69 -17.50
N LYS A 159 18.96 -3.75 -17.08
CA LYS A 159 18.87 -3.28 -15.69
C LYS A 159 17.86 -4.08 -14.86
N LEU A 160 17.20 -5.09 -15.42
CA LEU A 160 16.34 -6.00 -14.66
C LEU A 160 17.19 -6.75 -13.64
N LYS A 161 16.73 -6.79 -12.39
CA LYS A 161 17.38 -7.56 -11.32
C LYS A 161 16.50 -8.72 -10.92
N HIS A 162 17.05 -9.93 -10.97
CA HIS A 162 16.43 -11.11 -10.39
C HIS A 162 16.82 -11.23 -8.91
N CYS A 163 15.85 -11.55 -8.06
CA CYS A 163 16.03 -11.62 -6.61
C CYS A 163 15.38 -12.87 -6.04
N SER A 164 16.15 -13.71 -5.36
CA SER A 164 15.66 -14.93 -4.71
C SER A 164 14.80 -14.66 -3.46
N TYR A 165 14.96 -13.51 -2.82
CA TYR A 165 14.13 -13.13 -1.66
C TYR A 165 12.67 -12.84 -2.01
N LEU A 166 12.34 -12.73 -3.31
CA LEU A 166 10.97 -12.54 -3.80
C LEU A 166 10.31 -13.85 -4.26
N ARG A 167 10.94 -15.00 -3.99
CA ARG A 167 10.30 -16.30 -4.22
C ARG A 167 9.09 -16.46 -3.32
N GLU A 168 8.06 -17.09 -3.85
CA GLU A 168 6.88 -17.44 -3.07
C GLU A 168 7.24 -18.45 -1.98
N GLY A 169 6.57 -18.32 -0.84
CA GLY A 169 6.77 -19.15 0.34
C GLY A 169 5.57 -19.04 1.28
N ALA A 170 5.68 -19.63 2.47
CA ALA A 170 4.66 -19.59 3.49
C ALA A 170 5.10 -18.64 4.63
N PRO A 171 4.85 -17.32 4.52
CA PRO A 171 5.45 -16.34 5.43
C PRO A 171 4.95 -16.47 6.86
N ILE A 172 3.63 -16.62 7.04
CA ILE A 172 2.99 -16.80 8.34
C ILE A 172 1.73 -17.67 8.20
N PRO A 173 1.32 -18.40 9.25
CA PRO A 173 0.03 -19.06 9.28
C PRO A 173 -1.12 -18.07 9.15
N PRO A 174 -2.08 -18.31 8.23
CA PRO A 174 -3.23 -17.46 8.07
C PRO A 174 -4.10 -17.54 9.33
N GLN A 175 -4.67 -16.40 9.69
CA GLN A 175 -5.62 -16.25 10.79
C GLN A 175 -6.92 -15.67 10.19
N PRO A 176 -8.05 -16.40 10.21
CA PRO A 176 -8.24 -17.72 10.81
C PRO A 176 -7.54 -18.86 10.02
N PRO A 177 -7.23 -20.00 10.66
CA PRO A 177 -6.63 -21.15 9.98
C PRO A 177 -7.53 -21.63 8.83
N VAL A 178 -6.93 -21.92 7.68
CA VAL A 178 -7.65 -22.48 6.52
C VAL A 178 -7.20 -23.92 6.28
N GLY A 179 -8.16 -24.83 6.06
CA GLY A 179 -7.88 -26.28 5.99
C GLY A 179 -6.97 -26.72 4.84
N HIS A 180 -6.87 -25.90 3.78
CA HIS A 180 -6.04 -26.14 2.61
C HIS A 180 -4.61 -25.57 2.74
N TRP A 181 -4.28 -24.87 3.83
CA TRP A 181 -2.95 -24.32 4.07
C TRP A 181 -2.23 -25.17 5.12
N LYS A 182 -1.29 -26.00 4.66
CA LYS A 182 -0.50 -26.90 5.50
C LYS A 182 0.95 -26.93 5.00
N PRO A 183 1.74 -25.85 5.20
CA PRO A 183 3.15 -25.91 4.84
C PRO A 183 3.85 -26.93 5.75
N GLU A 184 4.76 -27.69 5.15
CA GLU A 184 5.76 -28.47 5.87
C GLU A 184 6.66 -27.55 6.70
N ALA A 185 7.13 -28.02 7.86
CA ALA A 185 7.87 -27.20 8.82
C ALA A 185 9.16 -26.57 8.24
N SER A 186 9.70 -27.13 7.16
CA SER A 186 10.86 -26.62 6.40
C SER A 186 10.55 -25.43 5.49
N CYS A 187 9.28 -25.11 5.24
CA CYS A 187 8.84 -24.00 4.39
C CYS A 187 8.51 -22.71 5.16
N LEU A 188 8.60 -22.74 6.50
CA LEU A 188 8.52 -21.56 7.34
C LEU A 188 9.91 -20.93 7.38
N SER A 189 10.07 -19.81 6.67
CA SER A 189 11.31 -19.02 6.63
C SER A 189 11.61 -18.34 7.96
#